data_AF-A0A316DF09-F1
#
_entry.id   AF-A0A316DF09-F1
#
_cell.length_a   1.000
_cell.length_b   1.000
_cell.length_c   1.000
_cell.angle_alpha   90.00
_cell.angle_beta   90.00
_cell.angle_gamma   90.00
#
_symmetry.space_group_name_H-M   'P 1'
#
loop_
_entity.id
_entity.type
_entity.pdbx_description
1 polymer ?
#
loop_
_entity_poly.entity_id
_entity_poly.type
_entity_poly.pdbx_seq_one_letter_code
_entity_poly.pdbx_strand_id
1 'polypeptide(L)'
;MESSLKVIREYNPFALFIKYVFSQNSIVQGSTVLMLARTIETQQLFNKVYPEALTGESRLIASWAMAIGIEWGILMVTVNSRFTAKYNHVVYAVSSIIMTMLFLGILKSFPHVEFYINVTYLSLVSGYSLYSFCEILVEKNKAQILETESVEMLRQVELQLSQSFNEVSYLKDKLNLLDQKLEKAEVKVSEYEQENQTLSQQVRFLEAENAEQRRKASRKKTLFFEPLKTGT
;
A
#
# COMPACT_ATOMS: atom_id res chain seq x y z
N MET A 1 -24.71 12.42 40.78
CA MET A 1 -23.63 12.17 41.76
C MET A 1 -22.77 10.95 41.39
N GLU A 2 -23.27 9.99 40.59
CA GLU A 2 -22.46 8.86 40.08
C GLU A 2 -21.56 9.20 38.88
N SER A 3 -21.82 10.28 38.14
CA SER A 3 -20.96 10.66 37.00
C SER A 3 -19.64 11.30 37.44
N SER A 4 -19.64 12.03 38.56
CA SER A 4 -18.43 12.66 39.12
C SER A 4 -17.48 11.64 39.79
N LEU A 5 -18.01 10.52 40.28
CA LEU A 5 -17.20 9.43 40.87
C LEU A 5 -16.51 8.55 39.82
N LYS A 6 -17.04 8.46 38.58
CA LYS A 6 -16.33 7.81 37.46
C LYS A 6 -15.14 8.63 36.96
N VAL A 7 -15.27 9.96 36.91
CA VAL A 7 -14.18 10.86 36.48
C VAL A 7 -13.01 10.85 37.47
N ILE A 8 -13.27 10.73 38.78
CA ILE A 8 -12.20 10.66 39.80
C ILE A 8 -11.49 9.29 39.79
N ARG A 9 -12.16 8.21 39.38
CA ARG A 9 -11.54 6.87 39.27
C ARG A 9 -10.58 6.74 38.08
N GLU A 10 -10.69 7.60 37.08
CA GLU A 10 -9.79 7.66 35.92
C GLU A 10 -8.53 8.53 36.16
N TYR A 11 -8.50 9.32 37.23
CA TYR A 11 -7.33 10.11 37.64
C TYR A 11 -6.65 9.53 38.88
N ASN A 12 -6.35 8.23 38.87
CA ASN A 12 -5.37 7.71 39.83
C ASN A 12 -3.97 8.12 39.33
N PRO A 13 -3.26 9.07 39.99
CA PRO A 13 -1.96 9.54 39.55
C PRO A 13 -0.94 8.39 39.49
N PHE A 14 -1.12 7.34 40.30
CA PHE A 14 -0.28 6.16 40.29
C PHE A 14 -0.51 5.29 39.05
N ALA A 15 -1.76 5.16 38.59
CA ALA A 15 -2.08 4.44 37.35
C ALA A 15 -1.60 5.21 36.11
N LEU A 16 -1.69 6.54 36.14
CA LEU A 16 -1.18 7.44 35.10
C LEU A 16 0.36 7.40 35.05
N PHE A 17 1.01 7.36 36.21
CA PHE A 17 2.46 7.17 36.33
C PHE A 17 2.93 5.82 35.80
N ILE A 18 2.29 4.71 36.20
CA ILE A 18 2.60 3.38 35.66
C ILE A 18 2.41 3.34 34.14
N LYS A 19 1.30 3.88 33.63
CA LYS A 19 1.03 3.95 32.19
C LYS A 19 2.08 4.80 31.45
N TYR A 20 2.57 5.87 32.08
CA TYR A 20 3.63 6.70 31.53
C TYR A 20 4.99 5.98 31.55
N VAL A 21 5.40 5.35 32.66
CA VAL A 21 6.68 4.63 32.78
C VAL A 21 6.80 3.50 31.74
N PHE A 22 5.70 2.82 31.43
CA PHE A 22 5.66 1.78 30.41
C PHE A 22 5.25 2.29 29.02
N SER A 23 5.13 3.60 28.83
CA SER A 23 4.85 4.18 27.52
C SER A 23 6.10 4.17 26.64
N GLN A 24 5.90 4.05 25.34
CA GLN A 24 6.98 4.14 24.35
C GLN A 24 7.79 5.44 24.48
N ASN A 25 7.12 6.55 24.82
CA ASN A 25 7.80 7.83 25.04
C ASN A 25 8.72 7.83 26.26
N SER A 26 8.31 7.23 27.39
CA SER A 26 9.18 7.14 28.58
C SER A 26 10.36 6.21 28.36
N ILE A 27 10.16 5.10 27.64
CA ILE A 27 11.23 4.18 27.25
C ILE A 27 12.25 4.89 26.35
N VAL A 28 11.78 5.64 25.34
CA VAL A 28 12.66 6.42 24.44
C VAL A 28 13.40 7.52 25.21
N GLN A 29 12.73 8.24 26.10
CA GLN A 29 13.36 9.28 26.93
C GLN A 29 14.41 8.70 27.87
N GLY A 30 14.08 7.62 28.60
CA GLY A 30 15.03 6.94 29.49
C GLY A 30 16.23 6.38 28.73
N SER A 31 16.01 5.79 27.56
CA SER A 31 17.07 5.31 26.67
C SER A 31 17.96 6.44 26.16
N THR A 32 17.39 7.61 25.86
CA THR A 32 18.14 8.80 25.41
C THR A 32 19.04 9.35 26.52
N VAL A 33 18.54 9.41 27.75
CA VAL A 33 19.32 9.86 28.92
C VAL A 33 20.47 8.90 29.22
N LEU A 34 20.21 7.59 29.19
CA LEU A 34 21.23 6.56 29.33
C LEU A 34 22.29 6.65 28.23
N MET A 35 21.86 6.85 26.98
CA MET A 35 22.75 7.02 25.83
C MET A 35 23.66 8.24 25.96
N LEU A 36 23.14 9.37 26.43
CA LEU A 36 23.95 10.57 26.69
C LEU A 36 24.99 10.31 27.78
N ALA A 37 24.59 9.69 28.89
CA ALA A 37 25.51 9.35 29.98
C ALA A 37 26.62 8.40 29.51
N ARG A 38 26.27 7.38 28.73
CA ARG A 38 27.23 6.43 28.13
C ARG A 38 28.17 7.08 27.12
N THR A 39 27.65 7.99 26.30
CA THR A 39 28.48 8.75 25.35
C THR A 39 29.53 9.61 26.06
N ILE A 40 29.17 10.23 27.18
CA ILE A 40 30.11 11.02 28.00
C ILE A 40 31.21 10.10 28.57
N GLU A 41 30.85 8.95 29.16
CA GLU A 41 31.83 7.99 29.69
C GLU A 41 32.77 7.47 28.58
N THR A 42 32.20 7.07 27.45
CA THR A 42 32.96 6.53 26.31
C THR A 42 33.86 7.60 25.69
N GLN A 43 33.45 8.87 25.69
CA GLN A 43 34.30 9.98 25.26
C GLN A 43 35.50 10.16 26.18
N GLN A 44 35.27 10.18 27.50
CA GLN A 44 36.36 10.32 28.47
C GLN A 44 37.36 9.16 28.34
N LEU A 45 36.87 7.96 27.99
CA LEU A 45 37.69 6.79 27.72
C LEU A 45 38.57 6.98 26.49
N PHE A 46 38.02 7.39 25.35
CA PHE A 46 38.83 7.65 24.14
C PHE A 46 39.81 8.81 24.32
N ASN A 47 39.41 9.84 25.05
CA ASN A 47 40.30 10.95 25.34
C ASN A 47 41.49 10.51 26.21
N LYS A 48 41.40 9.44 27.01
CA LYS A 48 42.55 8.89 27.75
C LYS A 48 43.38 7.94 26.89
N VAL A 49 42.72 7.11 26.08
CA VAL A 49 43.35 6.04 25.30
C VAL A 49 44.06 6.55 24.04
N TYR A 50 43.66 7.71 23.50
CA TYR A 50 44.28 8.21 22.27
C TYR A 50 45.78 8.46 22.39
N PRO A 51 46.54 8.27 21.29
CA PRO A 51 47.99 8.51 21.26
C PRO A 51 48.33 9.90 21.78
N GLU A 52 49.43 10.01 22.53
CA GLU A 52 49.92 11.30 23.04
C GLU A 52 50.26 12.30 21.93
N ALA A 53 50.52 11.82 20.71
CA ALA A 53 50.72 12.66 19.52
C ALA A 53 49.46 13.47 19.14
N LEU A 54 48.25 13.01 19.52
CA LEU A 54 47.00 13.73 19.32
C LEU A 54 46.76 14.62 20.55
N THR A 55 46.97 15.93 20.42
CA THR A 55 46.90 16.90 21.52
C THR A 55 45.87 18.00 21.29
N GLY A 56 45.49 18.68 22.38
CA GLY A 56 44.59 19.84 22.35
C GLY A 56 43.17 19.51 21.89
N GLU A 57 42.56 20.46 21.18
CA GLU A 57 41.16 20.38 20.74
C GLU A 57 40.89 19.23 19.76
N SER A 58 41.90 18.87 18.95
CA SER A 58 41.79 17.77 17.98
C SER A 58 41.50 16.43 18.66
N ARG A 59 42.13 16.18 19.81
CA ARG A 59 41.92 14.99 20.64
C ARG A 59 40.52 14.95 21.22
N LEU A 60 40.07 16.09 21.71
CA LEU A 60 38.75 16.23 22.33
C LEU A 60 37.64 15.99 21.28
N ILE A 61 37.76 16.61 20.10
CA ILE A 61 36.81 16.43 18.99
C ILE A 61 36.81 14.98 18.50
N ALA A 62 37.98 14.37 18.28
CA ALA A 62 38.09 12.98 17.85
C ALA A 62 37.44 12.01 18.87
N SER A 63 37.63 12.27 20.17
CA SER A 63 37.07 11.42 21.23
C SER A 63 35.55 11.49 21.29
N TRP A 64 34.97 12.67 21.08
CA TRP A 64 33.52 12.84 20.95
C TRP A 64 32.98 12.15 19.71
N ALA A 65 33.65 12.31 18.56
CA ALA A 65 33.23 11.68 17.31
C ALA A 65 33.18 10.15 17.42
N MET A 66 34.20 9.52 18.02
CA MET A 66 34.18 8.07 18.23
C MET A 66 33.18 7.62 19.28
N ALA A 67 33.02 8.37 20.38
CA ALA A 67 32.03 8.02 21.39
C ALA A 67 30.61 8.05 20.84
N ILE A 68 30.26 9.09 20.09
CA ILE A 68 28.97 9.19 19.41
C ILE A 68 28.85 8.06 18.39
N GLY A 69 29.86 7.82 17.55
CA GLY A 69 29.82 6.77 16.54
C GLY A 69 29.59 5.36 17.10
N ILE A 70 30.24 5.02 18.22
CA ILE A 70 30.13 3.71 18.85
C ILE A 70 28.80 3.54 19.58
N GLU A 71 28.44 4.49 20.46
CA GLU A 71 27.20 4.37 21.24
C GLU A 71 25.99 4.45 20.30
N TRP A 72 26.00 5.32 19.29
CA TRP A 72 24.95 5.37 18.27
C TRP A 72 24.89 4.08 17.44
N GLY A 73 26.04 3.50 17.12
CA GLY A 73 26.12 2.20 16.45
C GLY A 73 25.48 1.09 17.29
N ILE A 74 25.81 1.03 18.59
CA ILE A 74 25.21 0.08 19.53
C ILE A 74 23.69 0.28 19.62
N LEU A 75 23.23 1.52 19.75
CA LEU A 75 21.80 1.84 19.78
C LEU A 75 21.08 1.37 18.52
N MET A 76 21.61 1.69 17.34
CA MET A 76 21.03 1.29 16.06
C MET A 76 20.98 -0.23 15.89
N VAL A 77 22.04 -0.95 16.28
CA VAL A 77 22.07 -2.42 16.25
C VAL A 77 21.11 -3.04 17.26
N THR A 78 20.95 -2.44 18.45
CA THR A 78 20.11 -2.97 19.53
C THR A 78 18.62 -2.72 19.29
N VAL A 79 18.26 -1.54 18.79
CA VAL A 79 16.86 -1.16 18.52
C VAL A 79 16.35 -1.83 17.23
N ASN A 80 17.23 -2.11 16.28
CA ASN A 80 16.87 -2.77 15.03
C ASN A 80 16.88 -4.29 15.22
N SER A 81 15.84 -4.83 15.85
CA SER A 81 15.67 -6.26 16.19
C SER A 81 15.67 -7.22 14.99
N ARG A 82 15.61 -6.72 13.75
CA ARG A 82 15.77 -7.50 12.51
C ARG A 82 17.24 -7.73 12.12
N PHE A 83 18.16 -6.93 12.64
CA PHE A 83 19.60 -6.94 12.32
C PHE A 83 20.46 -7.74 13.30
N THR A 84 19.85 -8.47 14.22
CA THR A 84 20.55 -9.41 15.09
C THR A 84 20.97 -10.64 14.29
N ALA A 85 22.02 -10.48 13.47
CA ALA A 85 22.96 -11.59 13.30
C ALA A 85 23.33 -12.02 14.73
N LYS A 86 23.15 -13.32 15.02
CA LYS A 86 23.06 -13.94 16.35
C LYS A 86 24.26 -13.65 17.29
N TYR A 87 25.28 -12.95 16.82
CA TYR A 87 26.55 -12.70 17.49
C TYR A 87 26.98 -11.22 17.55
N ASN A 88 26.29 -10.28 16.89
CA ASN A 88 26.73 -8.87 16.85
C ASN A 88 26.74 -8.22 18.25
N HIS A 89 25.73 -8.49 19.05
CA HIS A 89 25.65 -8.08 20.46
C HIS A 89 26.75 -8.71 21.34
N VAL A 90 27.19 -9.94 21.01
CA VAL A 90 28.29 -10.61 21.70
C VAL A 90 29.61 -9.90 21.42
N VAL A 91 29.85 -9.49 20.16
CA VAL A 91 31.06 -8.73 19.78
C VAL A 91 31.11 -7.39 20.52
N TYR A 92 30.00 -6.66 20.61
CA TYR A 92 29.93 -5.41 21.38
C TYR A 92 30.11 -5.63 22.89
N ALA A 93 29.53 -6.70 23.46
CA ALA A 93 29.69 -7.04 24.87
C ALA A 93 31.16 -7.40 25.22
N VAL A 94 31.81 -8.23 24.40
CA VAL A 94 33.23 -8.60 24.55
C VAL A 94 34.11 -7.36 24.40
N SER A 95 33.80 -6.48 23.45
CA SER A 95 34.51 -5.22 23.23
C SER A 95 34.39 -4.30 24.46
N SER A 96 33.19 -4.18 25.03
CA SER A 96 32.97 -3.42 26.27
C SER A 96 33.79 -3.98 27.44
N ILE A 97 33.90 -5.31 27.59
CA ILE A 97 34.69 -5.94 28.66
C ILE A 97 36.19 -5.62 28.50
N ILE A 98 36.73 -5.72 27.28
CA ILE A 98 38.13 -5.39 26.98
C ILE A 98 38.43 -3.92 27.33
N MET A 99 37.52 -3.01 26.98
CA MET A 99 37.62 -1.59 27.34
C MET A 99 37.57 -1.32 28.84
N THR A 100 36.72 -2.04 29.58
CA THR A 100 36.69 -1.95 31.05
C THR A 100 37.99 -2.47 31.67
N MET A 101 38.58 -3.54 31.13
CA MET A 101 39.86 -4.08 31.61
C MET A 101 41.03 -3.11 31.40
N LEU A 102 41.06 -2.42 30.26
CA LEU A 102 42.01 -1.33 29.98
C LEU A 102 41.83 -0.17 30.98
N PHE A 103 40.57 0.22 31.26
CA PHE A 103 40.26 1.30 32.21
C PHE A 103 40.67 1.01 33.65
N LEU A 104 40.49 -0.23 34.12
CA LEU A 104 40.92 -0.66 35.45
C LEU A 104 42.45 -0.74 35.58
N GLY A 105 43.19 -0.51 34.50
CA GLY A 105 44.64 -0.56 34.49
C GLY A 105 45.19 -1.96 34.78
N ILE A 106 44.39 -3.01 34.52
CA ILE A 106 44.78 -4.41 34.75
C ILE A 106 46.02 -4.76 33.91
N LEU A 107 46.22 -4.07 32.79
CA LEU A 107 47.34 -4.24 31.86
C LEU A 107 48.52 -3.28 32.10
N LYS A 108 48.50 -2.46 33.17
CA LYS A 108 49.57 -1.49 33.48
C LYS A 108 50.96 -2.11 33.62
N SER A 109 51.04 -3.42 33.84
CA SER A 109 52.31 -4.17 33.90
C SER A 109 52.99 -4.34 32.52
N PHE A 110 52.32 -4.02 31.40
CA PHE A 110 52.84 -4.20 30.04
C PHE A 110 52.65 -2.93 29.18
N PRO A 111 53.48 -1.89 29.36
CA PRO A 111 53.26 -0.55 28.80
C PRO A 111 53.22 -0.49 27.27
N HIS A 112 53.98 -1.35 26.58
CA HIS A 112 53.95 -1.40 25.10
C HIS A 112 52.76 -2.19 24.56
N VAL A 113 52.32 -3.22 25.29
CA VAL A 113 51.21 -4.08 24.87
C VAL A 113 49.89 -3.30 24.95
N GLU A 114 49.75 -2.40 25.92
CA GLU A 114 48.59 -1.52 26.04
C GLU A 114 48.39 -0.62 24.81
N PHE A 115 49.46 -0.03 24.27
CA PHE A 115 49.39 0.78 23.05
C PHE A 115 48.95 -0.05 21.83
N TYR A 116 49.55 -1.22 21.61
CA TYR A 116 49.18 -2.07 20.47
C TYR A 116 47.76 -2.63 20.61
N ILE A 117 47.35 -3.05 21.81
CA ILE A 117 45.97 -3.48 22.07
C ILE A 117 45.00 -2.33 21.79
N ASN A 118 45.29 -1.12 22.28
CA ASN A 118 44.42 0.04 22.07
C ASN A 118 44.26 0.38 20.58
N VAL A 119 45.35 0.46 19.83
CA VAL A 119 45.31 0.78 18.39
C VAL A 119 44.59 -0.31 17.61
N THR A 120 44.94 -1.58 17.81
CA THR A 120 44.31 -2.70 17.11
C THR A 120 42.83 -2.85 17.48
N TYR A 121 42.47 -2.68 18.75
CA TYR A 121 41.09 -2.70 19.22
C TYR A 121 40.27 -1.54 18.62
N LEU A 122 40.80 -0.32 18.65
CA LEU A 122 40.17 0.85 18.03
C LEU A 122 39.93 0.65 16.53
N SER A 123 40.90 0.08 15.82
CA SER A 123 40.78 -0.22 14.39
C SER A 123 39.73 -1.30 14.11
N LEU A 124 39.67 -2.36 14.94
CA LEU A 124 38.68 -3.43 14.78
C LEU A 124 37.26 -2.97 15.10
N VAL A 125 37.07 -2.23 16.20
CA VAL A 125 35.75 -1.72 16.58
C VAL A 125 35.25 -0.66 15.60
N SER A 126 36.13 0.22 15.13
CA SER A 126 35.75 1.22 14.12
C SER A 126 35.40 0.58 12.78
N GLY A 127 36.20 -0.38 12.31
CA GLY A 127 35.92 -1.15 11.09
C GLY A 127 34.61 -1.95 11.18
N TYR A 128 34.35 -2.59 12.32
CA TYR A 128 33.11 -3.34 12.54
C TYR A 128 31.87 -2.44 12.63
N SER A 129 32.01 -1.27 13.25
CA SER A 129 30.94 -0.26 13.31
C SER A 129 30.61 0.25 11.90
N LEU A 130 31.64 0.54 11.09
CA LEU A 130 31.45 0.96 9.70
C LEU A 130 30.77 -0.13 8.86
N TYR A 131 31.20 -1.39 8.99
CA TYR A 131 30.57 -2.53 8.33
C TYR A 131 29.08 -2.63 8.68
N SER A 132 28.74 -2.52 9.96
CA SER A 132 27.36 -2.57 10.44
C SER A 132 26.51 -1.44 9.85
N PHE A 133 27.06 -0.22 9.72
CA PHE A 133 26.38 0.90 9.06
C PHE A 133 26.15 0.65 7.57
N CYS A 134 27.15 0.13 6.85
CA CYS A 134 27.02 -0.21 5.44
C CYS A 134 25.93 -1.27 5.22
N GLU A 135 25.86 -2.28 6.09
CA GLU A 135 24.83 -3.33 6.01
C GLU A 135 23.43 -2.76 6.24
N ILE A 136 23.25 -1.91 7.26
CA ILE A 136 21.99 -1.20 7.53
C ILE A 136 21.55 -0.33 6.35
N LEU A 137 22.48 0.42 5.76
CA LEU A 137 22.19 1.26 4.60
C LEU A 137 21.74 0.44 3.38
N VAL A 138 22.42 -0.67 3.10
CA VAL A 138 22.08 -1.54 1.98
C VAL A 138 20.69 -2.16 2.16
N GLU A 139 20.36 -2.65 3.35
CA GLU A 139 19.04 -3.25 3.59
C GLU A 139 17.91 -2.20 3.58
N LYS A 140 18.14 -1.02 4.15
CA LYS A 140 17.17 0.09 4.09
C LYS A 140 16.92 0.54 2.66
N ASN A 141 17.98 0.63 1.85
CA ASN A 141 17.85 0.98 0.44
C ASN A 141 17.05 -0.10 -0.32
N LYS A 142 17.32 -1.40 -0.07
CA LYS A 142 16.54 -2.50 -0.64
C LYS A 142 15.06 -2.45 -0.23
N ALA A 143 14.77 -2.18 1.04
CA ALA A 143 13.40 -2.07 1.54
C ALA A 143 12.66 -0.89 0.91
N GLN A 144 13.33 0.25 0.74
CA GLN A 144 12.76 1.43 0.10
C GLN A 144 12.49 1.21 -1.40
N ILE A 145 13.37 0.49 -2.09
CA ILE A 145 13.17 0.10 -3.49
C ILE A 145 11.91 -0.79 -3.61
N LEU A 146 11.77 -1.80 -2.74
CA LEU A 146 10.58 -2.66 -2.68
C LEU A 146 9.29 -1.89 -2.41
N GLU A 147 9.31 -0.93 -1.48
CA GLU A 147 8.17 -0.08 -1.19
C GLU A 147 7.78 0.78 -2.40
N THR A 148 8.78 1.39 -3.06
CA THR A 148 8.57 2.21 -4.26
C THR A 148 8.01 1.38 -5.42
N GLU A 149 8.54 0.19 -5.67
CA GLU A 149 8.03 -0.74 -6.68
C GLU A 149 6.58 -1.19 -6.39
N SER A 150 6.25 -1.42 -5.11
CA SER A 150 4.89 -1.81 -4.72
C SER A 150 3.87 -0.69 -4.94
N VAL A 151 4.26 0.57 -4.70
CA VAL A 151 3.44 1.76 -4.95
C VAL A 151 3.24 1.97 -6.46
N GLU A 152 4.30 1.77 -7.25
CA GLU A 152 4.21 1.91 -8.71
C GLU A 152 3.32 0.82 -9.33
N MET A 153 3.40 -0.43 -8.85
CA MET A 153 2.50 -1.50 -9.26
C MET A 153 1.03 -1.19 -8.91
N LEU A 154 0.77 -0.67 -7.70
CA LEU A 154 -0.58 -0.24 -7.31
C LEU A 154 -1.12 0.86 -8.23
N ARG A 155 -0.28 1.83 -8.60
CA ARG A 155 -0.65 2.91 -9.52
C ARG A 155 -0.98 2.39 -10.92
N GLN A 156 -0.23 1.40 -11.42
CA GLN A 156 -0.53 0.75 -12.70
C GLN A 156 -1.88 0.02 -12.67
N VAL A 157 -2.16 -0.71 -11.60
CA VAL A 157 -3.44 -1.41 -11.41
C VAL A 157 -4.60 -0.41 -11.35
N GLU A 158 -4.44 0.70 -10.64
CA GLU A 158 -5.47 1.76 -10.57
C GLU A 158 -5.74 2.38 -11.95
N LEU A 159 -4.69 2.58 -12.76
CA LEU A 159 -4.80 3.11 -14.11
C LEU A 159 -5.51 2.14 -15.05
N GLN A 160 -5.21 0.84 -14.97
CA GLN A 160 -5.91 -0.21 -15.71
C GLN A 160 -7.39 -0.32 -15.29
N LEU A 161 -7.68 -0.21 -13.99
CA LEU A 161 -9.05 -0.24 -13.49
C LEU A 161 -9.86 0.95 -14.02
N SER A 162 -9.26 2.15 -14.05
CA SER A 162 -9.88 3.35 -14.62
C SER A 162 -10.18 3.19 -16.12
N GLN A 163 -9.24 2.64 -16.89
CA GLN A 163 -9.45 2.33 -18.31
C GLN A 163 -10.60 1.35 -18.52
N SER A 164 -10.60 0.25 -17.76
CA SER A 164 -11.66 -0.76 -17.84
C SER A 164 -13.03 -0.18 -17.46
N PHE A 165 -13.08 0.70 -16.45
CA PHE A 165 -14.33 1.38 -16.07
C PHE A 165 -14.88 2.27 -17.19
N ASN A 166 -14.00 2.99 -17.89
CA ASN A 166 -14.40 3.80 -19.05
C ASN A 166 -14.93 2.93 -20.20
N GLU A 167 -14.29 1.78 -20.48
CA GLU A 167 -14.76 0.84 -21.48
C GLU A 167 -16.13 0.25 -21.13
N VAL A 168 -16.34 -0.14 -19.87
CA VAL A 168 -17.64 -0.64 -19.38
C VAL A 168 -18.71 0.44 -19.51
N SER A 169 -18.41 1.68 -19.16
CA SER A 169 -19.35 2.80 -19.34
C SER A 169 -19.73 2.99 -20.81
N TYR A 170 -18.74 2.99 -21.70
CA TYR A 170 -18.96 3.10 -23.14
C TYR A 170 -19.82 1.95 -23.69
N LEU A 171 -19.53 0.72 -23.28
CA LEU A 171 -20.30 -0.46 -23.69
C LEU A 171 -21.74 -0.40 -23.17
N LYS A 172 -21.94 0.10 -21.94
CA LYS A 172 -23.27 0.30 -21.36
C LYS A 172 -24.08 1.34 -22.16
N ASP A 173 -23.47 2.46 -22.53
CA ASP A 173 -24.14 3.48 -23.35
C ASP A 173 -24.52 2.93 -24.73
N LYS A 174 -23.64 2.12 -25.32
CA LYS A 174 -23.91 1.45 -26.60
C LYS A 174 -25.04 0.42 -26.49
N LEU A 175 -25.11 -0.31 -25.39
CA LEU A 175 -26.20 -1.26 -25.09
C LEU A 175 -27.54 -0.51 -25.01
N ASN A 176 -27.60 0.57 -24.22
CA ASN A 176 -28.81 1.40 -24.08
C ASN A 176 -29.29 1.94 -25.44
N LEU A 177 -28.35 2.34 -26.32
CA LEU A 177 -28.69 2.80 -27.67
C LEU A 177 -29.26 1.68 -28.55
N LEU A 178 -28.72 0.46 -28.41
CA LEU A 178 -29.23 -0.71 -29.12
C LEU A 178 -30.63 -1.09 -28.64
N ASP A 179 -30.88 -1.06 -27.33
CA ASP A 179 -32.20 -1.33 -26.75
C ASP A 179 -33.25 -0.33 -27.28
N GLN A 180 -32.92 0.96 -27.33
CA GLN A 180 -33.81 1.97 -27.92
C GLN A 180 -34.07 1.74 -29.41
N LYS A 181 -33.07 1.25 -30.16
CA LYS A 181 -33.26 0.93 -31.59
C LYS A 181 -34.12 -0.32 -31.76
N LEU A 182 -33.96 -1.30 -30.88
CA LEU A 182 -34.76 -2.53 -30.88
C LEU A 182 -36.23 -2.19 -30.60
N GLU A 183 -36.51 -1.41 -29.55
CA GLU A 183 -37.86 -0.97 -29.20
C GLU A 183 -38.53 -0.22 -30.37
N LYS A 184 -37.80 0.70 -31.03
CA LYS A 184 -38.30 1.38 -32.24
C LYS A 184 -38.58 0.43 -33.40
N ALA A 185 -37.77 -0.62 -33.57
CA ALA A 185 -37.98 -1.61 -34.61
C ALA A 185 -39.20 -2.49 -34.30
N GLU A 186 -39.39 -2.90 -33.04
CA GLU A 186 -40.55 -3.66 -32.57
C GLU A 186 -41.86 -2.89 -32.79
N VAL A 187 -41.88 -1.59 -32.48
CA VAL A 187 -43.04 -0.73 -32.75
C VAL A 187 -43.37 -0.71 -34.25
N LYS A 188 -42.36 -0.52 -35.12
CA LYS A 188 -42.58 -0.53 -36.58
C LYS A 188 -43.06 -1.87 -37.11
N VAL A 189 -42.56 -2.98 -36.57
CA VAL A 189 -43.04 -4.32 -36.94
C VAL A 189 -44.51 -4.46 -36.56
N SER A 190 -44.91 -4.03 -35.36
CA SER A 190 -46.30 -4.03 -34.93
C SER A 190 -47.19 -3.16 -35.82
N GLU A 191 -46.71 -1.98 -36.27
CA GLU A 191 -47.44 -1.11 -37.20
C GLU A 191 -47.66 -1.80 -38.55
N TYR A 192 -46.62 -2.39 -39.14
CA TYR A 192 -46.73 -3.13 -40.40
C TYR A 192 -47.62 -4.36 -40.28
N GLU A 193 -47.60 -5.07 -39.15
CA GLU A 193 -48.52 -6.20 -38.91
C GLU A 193 -49.98 -5.75 -38.89
N GLN A 194 -50.29 -4.61 -38.24
CA GLN A 194 -51.64 -4.04 -38.23
C GLN A 194 -52.08 -3.58 -39.62
N GLU A 195 -51.20 -2.90 -40.36
CA GLU A 195 -51.48 -2.47 -41.74
C GLU A 195 -51.76 -3.67 -42.65
N ASN A 196 -50.94 -4.72 -42.54
CA ASN A 196 -51.09 -5.94 -43.34
C ASN A 196 -52.38 -6.71 -42.99
N GLN A 197 -52.78 -6.72 -41.72
CA GLN A 197 -54.09 -7.26 -41.30
C GLN A 197 -55.25 -6.45 -41.91
N THR A 198 -55.17 -5.12 -41.91
CA THR A 198 -56.19 -4.24 -42.45
C THR A 198 -56.33 -4.42 -43.97
N LEU A 199 -55.20 -4.44 -44.69
CA LEU A 199 -55.16 -4.73 -46.13
C LEU A 199 -55.72 -6.11 -46.45
N SER A 200 -55.35 -7.13 -45.66
CA SER A 200 -55.89 -8.49 -45.83
C SER A 200 -57.42 -8.54 -45.66
N GLN A 201 -57.98 -7.76 -44.72
CA GLN A 201 -59.44 -7.64 -44.55
C GLN A 201 -60.09 -6.93 -45.74
N GLN A 202 -59.49 -5.85 -46.24
CA GLN A 202 -59.99 -5.13 -47.42
C GLN A 202 -59.99 -6.01 -48.68
N VAL A 203 -58.92 -6.79 -48.90
CA VAL A 203 -58.85 -7.75 -50.01
C VAL A 203 -60.00 -8.75 -49.94
N ARG A 204 -60.25 -9.35 -48.77
CA ARG A 204 -61.38 -10.28 -48.59
C ARG A 204 -62.73 -9.63 -48.86
N PHE A 205 -62.92 -8.39 -48.43
CA PHE A 205 -64.15 -7.63 -48.69
C PHE A 205 -64.37 -7.41 -50.19
N LEU A 206 -63.34 -6.94 -50.90
CA LEU A 206 -63.40 -6.71 -52.35
C LEU A 206 -63.57 -8.01 -53.15
N GLU A 207 -62.97 -9.12 -52.71
CA GLU A 207 -63.18 -10.44 -53.30
C GLU A 207 -64.64 -10.90 -53.13
N ALA A 208 -65.22 -10.70 -51.95
CA ALA A 208 -66.63 -11.00 -51.70
C ALA A 208 -67.56 -10.13 -52.56
N GLU A 209 -67.29 -8.82 -52.66
CA GLU A 209 -68.05 -7.89 -53.49
C GLU A 209 -67.96 -8.27 -54.98
N ASN A 210 -66.76 -8.56 -55.49
CA ASN A 210 -66.57 -9.03 -56.87
C ASN A 210 -67.32 -10.34 -57.14
N ALA A 211 -67.28 -11.29 -56.20
CA ALA A 211 -68.03 -12.54 -56.32
C ALA A 211 -69.55 -12.29 -56.39
N GLU A 212 -70.05 -11.34 -55.60
CA GLU A 212 -71.46 -10.95 -55.62
C GLU A 212 -71.84 -10.26 -56.94
N GLN A 213 -71.00 -9.35 -57.44
CA GLN A 213 -71.20 -8.70 -58.74
C GLN A 213 -71.21 -9.73 -59.89
N ARG A 214 -70.29 -10.71 -59.87
CA ARG A 214 -70.30 -11.83 -60.83
C ARG A 214 -71.61 -12.63 -60.78
N ARG A 215 -72.14 -12.92 -59.57
CA ARG A 215 -73.45 -13.57 -59.41
C ARG A 215 -74.58 -12.73 -60.00
N LYS A 216 -74.63 -11.42 -59.71
CA LYS A 216 -75.64 -10.49 -60.25
C LYS A 216 -75.57 -10.38 -61.79
N ALA A 217 -74.38 -10.30 -62.37
CA ALA A 217 -74.17 -10.29 -63.81
C ALA A 217 -74.61 -11.61 -64.48
N SER A 218 -74.37 -12.75 -63.84
CA SER A 218 -74.85 -14.05 -64.34
C SER A 218 -76.38 -14.12 -64.37
N ARG A 219 -77.08 -13.59 -63.35
CA ARG A 219 -78.55 -13.54 -63.28
C ARG A 219 -79.17 -12.65 -64.37
N LYS A 220 -78.50 -11.55 -64.74
CA LYS A 220 -78.93 -10.69 -65.86
C LYS A 220 -78.82 -11.38 -67.22
N LYS A 221 -77.81 -12.25 -67.44
CA LYS A 221 -77.71 -13.05 -68.67
C LYS A 221 -78.83 -14.09 -68.79
N THR A 222 -79.31 -14.65 -67.68
CA THR A 222 -80.43 -15.61 -67.69
C THR A 222 -81.78 -14.96 -68.02
N LEU A 223 -81.97 -13.68 -67.69
CA LEU A 223 -83.17 -12.91 -68.03
C LEU A 223 -83.23 -12.47 -69.51
N PHE A 224 -82.11 -12.45 -70.23
CA PHE A 224 -82.08 -12.14 -71.67
C PHE A 224 -82.31 -13.35 -72.59
N PHE A 225 -82.41 -14.56 -72.02
CA PHE A 225 -82.81 -15.77 -72.72
C PHE A 225 -84.22 -16.17 -72.26
N GLU A 226 -85.21 -15.32 -72.51
CA GLU A 226 -86.58 -15.81 -72.68
C GLU A 226 -86.66 -16.54 -74.02
N PRO A 227 -87.01 -17.84 -74.07
CA PRO A 227 -87.34 -18.46 -75.34
C PRO A 227 -88.67 -17.90 -75.82
N LEU A 228 -88.63 -17.18 -76.95
CA LEU A 228 -89.77 -16.97 -77.84
C LEU A 228 -90.46 -18.33 -78.08
N LYS A 229 -91.54 -18.61 -77.35
CA LYS A 229 -92.48 -19.66 -77.71
C LYS A 229 -93.61 -19.04 -78.52
N THR A 230 -93.37 -19.13 -79.82
CA THR A 230 -94.32 -19.28 -80.93
C THR A 230 -95.70 -19.80 -80.52
N GLY A 231 -96.73 -19.13 -81.03
CA GLY A 231 -98.12 -19.55 -80.91
C GLY A 231 -98.49 -20.76 -81.77
N THR A 232 -99.53 -21.43 -81.29
CA THR A 232 -100.72 -21.91 -82.02
C THR A 232 -101.80 -22.14 -80.97
#